data_AF-G5EGH1-F1
#
_entry.id   AF-G5EGH1-F1
#
_cell.length_a   1.000
_cell.length_b   1.000
_cell.length_c   1.000
_cell.angle_alpha   90.00
_cell.angle_beta   90.00
_cell.angle_gamma   90.00
#
_symmetry.space_group_name_H-M   'P 1'
#
loop_
_entity.id
_entity.type
_entity.pdbx_description
1 polymer ?
#
loop_
_entity_poly.entity_id
_entity_poly.type
_entity_poly.pdbx_seq_one_letter_code
_entity_poly.pdbx_strand_id
1 'polypeptide(L)'
;MVKLKSIKKLFSSSKPASSHTATFSELPTEVVDEVLRKLGPIDRIIARKVSRKFRAIIEATCRFKEIKIEIASFYNPTVSFHLDDACITYETVGQSCIVSFGKKRKKVKKRNCVDVMLDDLSSLLRNPKLNLEVFKLQFYIFVEANHRETLVNSLPVVLKSAEPLNVSEFQVKRARFDEMVPILACFEAGKLRKLSFLQSIDQYDLFETIVHLDQWKEAKVLEALFSTYLIDVEELFHFEHFKIKTDSFTTEDAIQTRDILTVSAHFQYAKLFFPENRSTELARVFDPKYEGPLSGSINYQACDANFIIDFSPHHFEIKKIFHT
;
A
#
# COMPACT_ATOMS: atom_id res chain seq x y z
N MET A 1 20.01 -20.26 16.76
CA MET A 1 21.39 -20.70 16.40
C MET A 1 21.30 -22.05 15.68
N VAL A 2 20.92 -22.05 14.39
CA VAL A 2 20.85 -23.29 13.60
C VAL A 2 22.27 -23.81 13.45
N LYS A 3 22.50 -25.04 13.93
CA LYS A 3 23.82 -25.64 14.12
C LYS A 3 24.62 -25.63 12.80
N LEU A 4 25.66 -24.80 12.73
CA LEU A 4 26.73 -24.86 11.71
C LEU A 4 27.33 -26.27 11.53
N LYS A 5 27.14 -27.17 12.51
CA LYS A 5 27.54 -28.58 12.44
C LYS A 5 26.88 -29.33 11.27
N SER A 6 25.66 -29.01 10.86
CA SER A 6 25.02 -29.69 9.73
C SER A 6 25.65 -29.31 8.39
N ILE A 7 26.19 -28.10 8.25
CA ILE A 7 26.89 -27.66 7.04
C ILE A 7 28.27 -28.34 6.95
N LYS A 8 29.00 -28.48 8.06
CA LYS A 8 30.28 -29.22 8.06
C LYS A 8 30.14 -30.69 7.63
N LYS A 9 29.00 -31.32 7.92
CA LYS A 9 28.76 -32.73 7.54
C LYS A 9 28.61 -32.93 6.02
N LEU A 10 28.18 -31.91 5.29
CA LEU A 10 28.13 -31.93 3.82
C LEU A 10 29.52 -31.87 3.18
N PHE A 11 30.52 -31.33 3.89
CA PHE A 11 31.89 -31.19 3.38
C PHE A 11 32.87 -32.26 3.88
N SER A 12 32.48 -33.14 4.81
CA SER A 12 33.39 -34.09 5.44
C SER A 12 33.41 -35.49 4.81
N SER A 13 32.75 -35.72 3.67
CA SER A 13 32.70 -37.06 3.04
C SER A 13 33.44 -37.18 1.71
N SER A 14 34.23 -36.19 1.27
CA SER A 14 35.08 -36.33 0.08
C SER A 14 36.56 -36.42 0.45
N LYS A 15 37.19 -37.55 0.09
CA LYS A 15 38.64 -37.78 0.10
C LYS A 15 39.36 -36.67 -0.69
N PRO A 16 40.59 -36.28 -0.34
CA PRO A 16 41.28 -35.17 -0.98
C PRO A 16 41.84 -35.65 -2.33
N ALA A 17 41.17 -35.24 -3.42
CA ALA A 17 41.67 -35.40 -4.77
C ALA A 17 41.76 -34.02 -5.42
N SER A 18 42.99 -33.62 -5.73
CA SER A 18 43.46 -32.45 -6.48
C SER A 18 43.01 -31.05 -5.99
N SER A 19 43.93 -30.09 -6.08
CA SER A 19 43.87 -28.76 -5.48
C SER A 19 42.90 -27.78 -6.18
N HIS A 20 41.73 -28.24 -6.62
CA HIS A 20 40.66 -27.35 -7.02
C HIS A 20 39.90 -26.93 -5.77
N THR A 21 40.20 -25.73 -5.26
CA THR A 21 39.35 -25.06 -4.27
C THR A 21 37.97 -24.88 -4.88
N ALA A 22 37.04 -25.76 -4.52
CA ALA A 22 35.67 -25.70 -4.98
C ALA A 22 35.11 -24.31 -4.67
N THR A 23 34.71 -23.59 -5.72
CA THR A 23 34.12 -22.27 -5.55
C THR A 23 32.63 -22.41 -5.19
N PHE A 24 32.06 -21.44 -4.47
CA PHE A 24 30.62 -21.49 -4.15
C PHE A 24 29.75 -21.62 -5.41
N SER A 25 30.22 -21.10 -6.55
CA SER A 25 29.56 -21.21 -7.85
C SER A 25 29.37 -22.65 -8.33
N GLU A 26 30.21 -23.59 -7.87
CA GLU A 26 30.19 -25.02 -8.22
C GLU A 26 29.20 -25.84 -7.38
N LEU A 27 28.66 -25.29 -6.28
CA LEU A 27 27.67 -26.00 -5.46
C LEU A 27 26.40 -26.33 -6.28
N PRO A 28 25.81 -27.53 -6.18
CA PRO A 28 24.55 -27.86 -6.86
C PRO A 28 23.45 -26.84 -6.55
N THR A 29 22.58 -26.56 -7.53
CA THR A 29 21.53 -25.54 -7.42
C THR A 29 20.59 -25.82 -6.25
N GLU A 30 20.33 -27.10 -5.96
CA GLU A 30 19.49 -27.57 -4.87
C GLU A 30 20.05 -27.20 -3.49
N VAL A 31 21.38 -27.30 -3.32
CA VAL A 31 22.07 -26.93 -2.07
C VAL A 31 22.02 -25.42 -1.87
N VAL A 32 22.25 -24.66 -2.95
CA VAL A 32 22.18 -23.20 -2.91
C VAL A 32 20.76 -22.74 -2.61
N ASP A 33 19.75 -23.33 -3.26
CA ASP A 33 18.33 -23.04 -3.01
C ASP A 33 17.93 -23.33 -1.56
N GLU A 34 18.33 -24.48 -1.01
CA GLU A 34 18.04 -24.83 0.39
C GLU A 34 18.68 -23.84 1.39
N VAL A 35 19.89 -23.34 1.10
CA VAL A 35 20.54 -22.29 1.89
C VAL A 35 19.76 -20.98 1.77
N LEU A 36 19.42 -20.57 0.55
CA LEU A 36 18.70 -19.32 0.28
C LEU A 36 17.27 -19.34 0.85
N ARG A 37 16.60 -20.49 0.89
CA ARG A 37 15.29 -20.65 1.53
C ARG A 37 15.34 -20.38 3.04
N LYS A 38 16.44 -20.77 3.69
CA LYS A 38 16.68 -20.53 5.13
C LYS A 38 17.14 -19.12 5.45
N LEU A 39 17.54 -18.34 4.46
CA LEU A 39 17.84 -16.93 4.63
C LEU A 39 16.54 -16.16 4.85
N GLY A 40 16.52 -15.31 5.87
CA GLY A 40 15.46 -14.32 6.03
C GLY A 40 15.45 -13.32 4.87
N PRO A 41 14.38 -12.50 4.73
CA PRO A 41 14.28 -11.47 3.68
C PRO A 41 15.53 -10.61 3.58
N ILE A 42 16.11 -10.28 4.74
CA ILE A 42 17.32 -9.49 4.88
C ILE A 42 18.52 -10.13 4.15
N ASP A 43 18.87 -11.35 4.55
CA ASP A 43 20.03 -12.06 4.01
C ASP A 43 19.85 -12.42 2.53
N ARG A 44 18.60 -12.60 2.05
CA ARG A 44 18.31 -12.79 0.63
C ARG A 44 18.67 -11.56 -0.20
N ILE A 45 18.33 -10.35 0.22
CA ILE A 45 18.69 -9.12 -0.53
C ILE A 45 20.21 -8.99 -0.66
N ILE A 46 20.95 -9.27 0.43
CA ILE A 46 22.42 -9.27 0.38
C ILE A 46 22.92 -10.34 -0.57
N ALA A 47 22.46 -11.59 -0.42
CA ALA A 47 22.87 -12.71 -1.26
C ALA A 47 22.61 -12.43 -2.75
N ARG A 48 21.50 -11.76 -3.10
CA ARG A 48 21.18 -11.33 -4.47
C ARG A 48 22.26 -10.43 -5.07
N LYS A 49 22.95 -9.61 -4.26
CA LYS A 49 24.03 -8.73 -4.70
C LYS A 49 25.41 -9.42 -4.78
N VAL A 50 25.58 -10.62 -4.20
CA VAL A 50 26.87 -11.33 -4.11
C VAL A 50 27.26 -12.07 -5.41
N SER A 51 26.33 -12.77 -6.07
CA SER A 51 26.65 -13.54 -7.28
C SER A 51 25.48 -13.62 -8.27
N ARG A 52 25.79 -13.86 -9.56
CA ARG A 52 24.76 -14.10 -10.59
C ARG A 52 23.90 -15.33 -10.29
N LYS A 53 24.50 -16.38 -9.72
CA LYS A 53 23.78 -17.62 -9.34
C LYS A 53 22.77 -17.37 -8.23
N PHE A 54 23.15 -16.63 -7.19
CA PHE A 54 22.23 -16.28 -6.10
C PHE A 54 21.13 -15.38 -6.61
N ARG A 55 21.48 -14.40 -7.44
CA ARG A 55 20.49 -13.53 -8.08
C ARG A 55 19.44 -14.35 -8.84
N ALA A 56 19.86 -15.29 -9.69
CA ALA A 56 18.92 -16.12 -10.45
C ALA A 56 18.01 -16.98 -9.56
N ILE A 57 18.55 -17.62 -8.50
CA ILE A 57 17.74 -18.44 -7.58
C ILE A 57 16.80 -17.57 -6.74
N ILE A 58 17.27 -16.43 -6.25
CA ILE A 58 16.44 -15.49 -5.48
C ILE A 58 15.36 -14.91 -6.38
N GLU A 59 15.66 -14.52 -7.61
CA GLU A 59 14.65 -14.03 -8.57
C GLU A 59 13.63 -15.13 -8.90
N ALA A 60 14.08 -16.39 -9.00
CA ALA A 60 13.19 -17.54 -9.17
C ALA A 60 12.31 -17.86 -7.94
N THR A 61 12.71 -17.43 -6.75
CA THR A 61 12.02 -17.71 -5.46
C THR A 61 11.50 -16.44 -4.77
N CYS A 62 11.59 -15.29 -5.44
CA CYS A 62 11.28 -13.99 -4.90
C CYS A 62 9.77 -13.88 -4.70
N ARG A 63 9.33 -13.62 -3.47
CA ARG A 63 7.91 -13.56 -3.09
C ARG A 63 7.59 -12.28 -2.33
N PHE A 64 8.31 -11.20 -2.58
CA PHE A 64 7.97 -9.92 -1.96
C PHE A 64 6.57 -9.53 -2.40
N LYS A 65 5.68 -9.38 -1.41
CA LYS A 65 4.27 -9.04 -1.60
C LYS A 65 4.03 -7.57 -1.32
N GLU A 66 4.86 -6.97 -0.48
CA GLU A 66 4.71 -5.59 -0.06
C GLU A 66 5.96 -4.76 -0.35
N ILE A 67 5.74 -3.61 -0.97
CA ILE A 67 6.71 -2.51 -1.04
C ILE A 67 6.15 -1.35 -0.23
N LYS A 68 6.97 -0.81 0.68
CA LYS A 68 6.67 0.46 1.35
C LYS A 68 7.84 1.42 1.22
N ILE A 69 7.55 2.65 0.81
CA ILE A 69 8.51 3.75 0.77
C ILE A 69 8.10 4.77 1.83
N GLU A 70 9.02 5.07 2.75
CA GLU A 70 8.84 6.11 3.77
C GLU A 70 9.89 7.20 3.59
N ILE A 71 9.50 8.46 3.74
CA ILE A 71 10.42 9.60 3.70
C ILE A 71 10.25 10.47 4.94
N ALA A 72 11.36 10.71 5.64
CA ALA A 72 11.41 11.46 6.89
C ALA A 72 12.64 12.38 6.94
N SER A 73 12.56 13.47 7.71
CA SER A 73 13.66 14.41 7.94
C SER A 73 13.70 14.84 9.40
N PHE A 74 14.01 13.90 10.30
CA PHE A 74 14.11 14.22 11.74
C PHE A 74 15.46 14.86 12.11
N TYR A 75 16.57 14.31 11.60
CA TYR A 75 17.93 14.80 11.87
C TYR A 75 18.76 14.89 10.58
N ASN A 76 18.74 13.79 9.82
CA ASN A 76 19.21 13.75 8.44
C ASN A 76 18.05 13.31 7.54
N PRO A 77 17.92 13.91 6.34
CA PRO A 77 16.96 13.45 5.34
C PRO A 77 17.17 11.97 5.06
N THR A 78 16.14 11.16 5.33
CA THR A 78 16.20 9.70 5.29
C THR A 78 15.02 9.16 4.49
N VAL A 79 15.31 8.20 3.61
CA VAL A 79 14.31 7.39 2.91
C VAL A 79 14.42 5.97 3.41
N SER A 80 13.32 5.34 3.79
CA SER A 80 13.25 3.93 4.15
C SER A 80 12.51 3.17 3.06
N PHE A 81 13.13 2.12 2.56
CA PHE A 81 12.58 1.21 1.56
C PHE A 81 12.36 -0.15 2.22
N HIS A 82 11.10 -0.54 2.32
CA HIS A 82 10.68 -1.77 2.94
C HIS A 82 10.25 -2.78 1.89
N LEU A 83 10.69 -4.02 2.09
CA LEU A 83 10.34 -5.20 1.30
C LEU A 83 9.83 -6.27 2.27
N ASP A 84 8.51 -6.40 2.35
CA ASP A 84 7.85 -7.11 3.46
C ASP A 84 8.47 -6.66 4.81
N ASP A 85 9.08 -7.57 5.56
CA ASP A 85 9.72 -7.31 6.86
C ASP A 85 11.14 -6.72 6.77
N ALA A 86 11.75 -6.66 5.58
CA ALA A 86 13.09 -6.09 5.41
C ALA A 86 13.03 -4.58 5.25
N CYS A 87 13.94 -3.84 5.90
CA CYS A 87 14.06 -2.39 5.76
C CYS A 87 15.49 -2.00 5.36
N ILE A 88 15.60 -1.21 4.29
CA ILE A 88 16.82 -0.55 3.83
C ILE A 88 16.63 0.95 4.05
N THR A 89 17.57 1.60 4.73
CA THR A 89 17.50 3.05 4.99
C THR A 89 18.59 3.77 4.20
N TYR A 90 18.22 4.88 3.56
CA TYR A 90 19.08 5.72 2.73
C TYR A 90 19.15 7.09 3.39
N GLU A 91 20.31 7.42 3.97
CA GLU A 91 20.52 8.63 4.77
C GLU A 91 21.46 9.60 4.04
N THR A 92 21.00 10.83 3.80
CA THR A 92 21.82 11.87 3.17
C THR A 92 22.84 12.40 4.18
N VAL A 93 24.13 12.24 3.89
CA VAL A 93 25.24 12.75 4.70
C VAL A 93 26.18 13.57 3.81
N GLY A 94 26.04 14.90 3.86
CA GLY A 94 26.70 15.81 2.94
C GLY A 94 26.29 15.51 1.50
N GLN A 95 27.26 15.39 0.58
CA GLN A 95 27.00 15.02 -0.83
C GLN A 95 26.99 13.50 -1.06
N SER A 96 26.77 12.68 -0.03
CA SER A 96 26.81 11.22 -0.16
C SER A 96 25.57 10.60 0.46
N CYS A 97 25.18 9.45 -0.06
CA CYS A 97 24.14 8.63 0.55
C CYS A 97 24.77 7.50 1.37
N ILE A 98 24.31 7.31 2.60
CA ILE A 98 24.64 6.15 3.42
C ILE A 98 23.48 5.16 3.34
N VAL A 99 23.72 4.04 2.67
CA VAL A 99 22.77 2.92 2.59
C VAL A 99 23.04 2.00 3.77
N SER A 100 22.07 1.86 4.66
CA SER A 100 22.15 1.01 5.84
C SER A 100 21.13 -0.12 5.76
N PHE A 101 21.57 -1.31 6.15
CA PHE A 101 20.75 -2.51 6.15
C PHE A 101 21.17 -3.44 7.28
N GLY A 102 20.30 -3.58 8.28
CA GLY A 102 20.69 -4.16 9.56
C GLY A 102 21.91 -3.42 10.13
N LYS A 103 22.99 -4.16 10.41
CA LYS A 103 24.25 -3.59 10.93
C LYS A 103 25.23 -3.12 9.84
N LYS A 104 24.93 -3.39 8.56
CA LYS A 104 25.83 -3.05 7.45
C LYS A 104 25.52 -1.65 6.95
N ARG A 105 26.57 -0.86 6.68
CA ARG A 105 26.48 0.47 6.06
C ARG A 105 27.38 0.54 4.84
N LYS A 106 26.92 1.18 3.78
CA LYS A 106 27.69 1.45 2.56
C LYS A 106 27.54 2.92 2.19
N LYS A 107 28.66 3.60 1.94
CA LYS A 107 28.67 4.96 1.43
C LYS A 107 28.64 4.96 -0.10
N VAL A 108 27.66 5.64 -0.68
CA VAL A 108 27.55 5.95 -2.10
C VAL A 108 27.87 7.43 -2.27
N LYS A 109 28.98 7.75 -2.92
CA LYS A 109 29.46 9.14 -3.07
C LYS A 109 28.69 9.88 -4.18
N LYS A 110 28.48 11.19 -4.01
CA LYS A 110 27.96 12.14 -5.02
C LYS A 110 26.58 11.76 -5.58
N ARG A 111 25.69 11.25 -4.73
CA ARG A 111 24.32 10.87 -5.13
C ARG A 111 23.31 11.20 -4.04
N ASN A 112 22.13 11.63 -4.46
CA ASN A 112 20.97 11.82 -3.58
C ASN A 112 20.46 10.45 -3.10
N CYS A 113 19.96 10.37 -1.87
CA CYS A 113 19.47 9.11 -1.33
C CYS A 113 18.17 8.61 -1.95
N VAL A 114 17.28 9.49 -2.39
CA VAL A 114 16.08 9.13 -3.15
C VAL A 114 16.49 8.44 -4.46
N ASP A 115 17.44 8.99 -5.21
CA ASP A 115 17.92 8.37 -6.46
C ASP A 115 18.51 6.98 -6.22
N VAL A 116 19.29 6.82 -5.14
CA VAL A 116 19.90 5.52 -4.81
C VAL A 116 18.83 4.50 -4.41
N MET A 117 17.77 4.93 -3.71
CA MET A 117 16.62 4.09 -3.40
C MET A 117 15.83 3.72 -4.66
N LEU A 118 15.57 4.68 -5.55
CA LEU A 118 14.86 4.47 -6.81
C LEU A 118 15.61 3.51 -7.75
N ASP A 119 16.94 3.54 -7.77
CA ASP A 119 17.75 2.54 -8.49
C ASP A 119 17.56 1.13 -7.94
N ASP A 120 17.56 0.99 -6.61
CA ASP A 120 17.35 -0.30 -5.94
C ASP A 120 15.92 -0.81 -6.20
N LEU A 121 14.91 0.08 -6.18
CA LEU A 121 13.53 -0.21 -6.58
C LEU A 121 13.46 -0.64 -8.04
N SER A 122 14.01 0.13 -8.99
CA SER A 122 14.04 -0.22 -10.42
C SER A 122 14.74 -1.56 -10.67
N SER A 123 15.81 -1.86 -9.95
CA SER A 123 16.46 -3.18 -10.02
C SER A 123 15.59 -4.31 -9.50
N LEU A 124 14.72 -4.05 -8.53
CA LEU A 124 13.77 -5.04 -8.01
C LEU A 124 12.61 -5.27 -8.99
N LEU A 125 12.02 -4.19 -9.49
CA LEU A 125 10.85 -4.24 -10.36
C LEU A 125 11.13 -4.93 -11.72
N ARG A 126 12.39 -4.92 -12.18
CA ARG A 126 12.82 -5.70 -13.37
C ARG A 126 12.71 -7.22 -13.23
N ASN A 127 12.38 -7.75 -12.05
CA ASN A 127 12.18 -9.19 -11.89
C ASN A 127 10.78 -9.59 -12.41
N PRO A 128 10.66 -10.34 -13.52
CA PRO A 128 9.37 -10.73 -14.09
C PRO A 128 8.57 -11.69 -13.19
N LYS A 129 9.20 -12.26 -12.15
CA LYS A 129 8.54 -13.12 -11.16
C LYS A 129 8.08 -12.36 -9.92
N LEU A 130 8.24 -11.04 -9.88
CA LEU A 130 7.73 -10.22 -8.79
C LEU A 130 6.20 -10.24 -8.81
N ASN A 131 5.58 -10.69 -7.72
CA ASN A 131 4.13 -10.66 -7.53
C ASN A 131 3.79 -9.70 -6.39
N LEU A 132 3.91 -8.40 -6.68
CA LEU A 132 3.67 -7.35 -5.72
C LEU A 132 2.17 -7.18 -5.48
N GLU A 133 1.69 -7.42 -4.26
CA GLU A 133 0.27 -7.35 -3.89
C GLU A 133 -0.10 -5.97 -3.30
N VAL A 134 0.83 -5.35 -2.56
CA VAL A 134 0.60 -4.12 -1.79
C VAL A 134 1.70 -3.10 -2.07
N PHE A 135 1.31 -1.88 -2.40
CA PHE A 135 2.22 -0.75 -2.53
C PHE A 135 1.84 0.36 -1.55
N LYS A 136 2.81 0.80 -0.73
CA LYS A 136 2.59 1.82 0.29
C LYS A 136 3.55 2.99 0.14
N LEU A 137 3.02 4.21 0.23
CA LEU A 137 3.81 5.44 0.21
C LEU A 137 3.50 6.30 1.44
N GLN A 138 4.53 6.68 2.19
CA GLN A 138 4.33 7.43 3.43
C GLN A 138 5.31 8.60 3.54
N PHE A 139 4.75 9.80 3.69
CA PHE A 139 5.50 11.00 4.03
C PHE A 139 5.36 11.31 5.52
N TYR A 140 6.44 11.67 6.20
CA TYR A 140 6.36 12.20 7.56
C TYR A 140 6.07 13.71 7.55
N ILE A 141 5.80 14.29 8.73
CA ILE A 141 5.46 15.72 8.86
C ILE A 141 6.62 16.60 8.38
N PHE A 142 7.84 16.27 8.80
CA PHE A 142 9.04 16.97 8.39
C PHE A 142 9.71 16.18 7.29
N VAL A 143 9.59 16.65 6.06
CA VAL A 143 10.24 16.10 4.88
C VAL A 143 10.98 17.22 4.17
N GLU A 144 12.21 16.96 3.75
CA GLU A 144 12.93 17.89 2.89
C GLU A 144 12.21 18.01 1.54
N ALA A 145 11.86 19.24 1.14
CA ALA A 145 11.10 19.53 -0.06
C ALA A 145 11.70 18.86 -1.31
N ASN A 146 13.02 18.98 -1.51
CA ASN A 146 13.74 18.38 -2.63
C ASN A 146 13.58 16.86 -2.70
N HIS A 147 13.61 16.17 -1.56
CA HIS A 147 13.43 14.72 -1.54
C HIS A 147 12.00 14.30 -1.86
N ARG A 148 11.01 15.04 -1.35
CA ARG A 148 9.59 14.81 -1.69
C ARG A 148 9.36 14.99 -3.18
N GLU A 149 9.82 16.11 -3.72
CA GLU A 149 9.67 16.46 -5.14
C GLU A 149 10.38 15.42 -6.04
N THR A 150 11.62 15.06 -5.71
CA THR A 150 12.38 14.05 -6.46
C THR A 150 11.64 12.72 -6.48
N LEU A 151 11.10 12.29 -5.33
CA LEU A 151 10.37 11.03 -5.21
C LEU A 151 9.07 11.06 -6.03
N VAL A 152 8.24 12.09 -5.85
CA VAL A 152 6.94 12.21 -6.55
C VAL A 152 7.14 12.27 -8.06
N ASN A 153 8.15 13.01 -8.54
CA ASN A 153 8.39 13.17 -9.97
C ASN A 153 9.02 11.91 -10.61
N SER A 154 9.86 11.18 -9.89
CA SER A 154 10.64 10.07 -10.45
C SER A 154 10.00 8.70 -10.23
N LEU A 155 9.18 8.54 -9.18
CA LEU A 155 8.55 7.27 -8.85
C LEU A 155 7.64 6.74 -9.97
N PRO A 156 6.77 7.54 -10.61
CA PRO A 156 5.97 7.07 -11.74
C PRO A 156 6.82 6.52 -12.88
N VAL A 157 7.96 7.16 -13.19
CA VAL A 157 8.89 6.71 -14.24
C VAL A 157 9.46 5.32 -13.90
N VAL A 158 9.85 5.12 -12.64
CA VAL A 158 10.36 3.83 -12.16
C VAL A 158 9.28 2.75 -12.18
N LEU A 159 8.05 3.05 -11.75
CA LEU A 159 6.94 2.09 -11.74
C LEU A 159 6.56 1.66 -13.16
N LYS A 160 6.43 2.60 -14.11
CA LYS A 160 6.10 2.30 -15.52
C LYS A 160 7.17 1.47 -16.22
N SER A 161 8.42 1.55 -15.80
CA SER A 161 9.52 0.76 -16.40
C SER A 161 9.39 -0.76 -16.20
N ALA A 162 8.46 -1.20 -15.35
CA ALA A 162 8.28 -2.59 -14.96
C ALA A 162 6.87 -3.14 -15.28
N GLU A 163 6.13 -2.48 -16.17
CA GLU A 163 4.77 -2.89 -16.52
C GLU A 163 4.69 -4.34 -17.06
N PRO A 164 3.67 -5.12 -16.64
CA PRO A 164 2.58 -4.74 -15.72
C PRO A 164 2.91 -4.97 -14.23
N LEU A 165 2.48 -4.05 -13.36
CA LEU A 165 2.53 -4.20 -11.90
C LEU A 165 1.15 -4.66 -11.36
N ASN A 166 1.07 -5.89 -10.88
CA ASN A 166 -0.16 -6.52 -10.38
C ASN A 166 -0.50 -6.14 -8.93
N VAL A 167 -0.55 -4.85 -8.61
CA VAL A 167 -0.85 -4.38 -7.26
C VAL A 167 -2.35 -4.44 -6.99
N SER A 168 -2.73 -5.04 -5.87
CA SER A 168 -4.11 -5.18 -5.42
C SER A 168 -4.54 -4.15 -4.38
N GLU A 169 -3.57 -3.59 -3.64
CA GLU A 169 -3.81 -2.58 -2.61
C GLU A 169 -2.79 -1.44 -2.71
N PHE A 170 -3.30 -0.22 -2.80
CA PHE A 170 -2.50 1.00 -2.76
C PHE A 170 -2.82 1.76 -1.47
N GLN A 171 -1.80 2.00 -0.66
CA GLN A 171 -1.93 2.80 0.55
C GLN A 171 -1.03 4.02 0.49
N VAL A 172 -1.55 5.14 0.98
CA VAL A 172 -0.78 6.37 1.05
C VAL A 172 -1.05 7.10 2.36
N LYS A 173 -0.01 7.78 2.87
CA LYS A 173 -0.10 8.59 4.08
C LYS A 173 0.62 9.91 3.85
N ARG A 174 -0.11 11.00 4.09
CA ARG A 174 0.35 12.40 3.98
C ARG A 174 0.87 12.74 2.57
N ALA A 175 0.17 12.29 1.54
CA ALA A 175 0.37 12.74 0.17
C ALA A 175 -0.75 13.73 -0.22
N ARG A 176 -0.48 14.56 -1.23
CA ARG A 176 -1.50 15.38 -1.89
C ARG A 176 -2.09 14.60 -3.07
N PHE A 177 -3.35 14.83 -3.45
CA PHE A 177 -3.97 14.08 -4.56
C PHE A 177 -3.29 14.29 -5.91
N ASP A 178 -2.81 15.50 -6.20
CA ASP A 178 -2.04 15.80 -7.42
C ASP A 178 -0.75 14.96 -7.54
N GLU A 179 -0.11 14.66 -6.41
CA GLU A 179 1.07 13.78 -6.35
C GLU A 179 0.71 12.30 -6.51
N MET A 180 -0.49 11.91 -6.06
CA MET A 180 -0.95 10.52 -6.10
C MET A 180 -1.42 10.09 -7.48
N VAL A 181 -2.11 10.97 -8.22
CA VAL A 181 -2.65 10.68 -9.56
C VAL A 181 -1.63 10.02 -10.49
N PRO A 182 -0.42 10.58 -10.72
CA PRO A 182 0.55 9.97 -11.63
C PRO A 182 1.11 8.63 -11.11
N ILE A 183 1.15 8.43 -9.79
CA ILE A 183 1.61 7.18 -9.16
C ILE A 183 0.53 6.10 -9.30
N LEU A 184 -0.72 6.45 -8.97
CA LEU A 184 -1.86 5.54 -9.03
C LEU A 184 -2.12 5.05 -10.44
N ALA A 185 -1.98 5.94 -11.44
CA ALA A 185 -2.10 5.62 -12.85
C ALA A 185 -1.04 4.62 -13.38
N CYS A 186 -0.02 4.26 -12.58
CA CYS A 186 0.96 3.23 -12.94
C CYS A 186 0.48 1.81 -12.63
N PHE A 187 -0.65 1.63 -11.94
CA PHE A 187 -1.21 0.32 -11.59
C PHE A 187 -2.38 -0.04 -12.50
N GLU A 188 -2.58 -1.33 -12.75
CA GLU A 188 -3.69 -1.83 -13.57
C GLU A 188 -5.03 -1.69 -12.81
N ALA A 189 -5.96 -0.92 -13.37
CA ALA A 189 -7.25 -0.60 -12.74
C ALA A 189 -8.03 -1.83 -12.27
N GLY A 190 -8.19 -2.84 -13.14
CA GLY A 190 -8.96 -4.05 -12.82
C GLY A 190 -8.32 -4.98 -11.80
N LYS A 191 -7.07 -4.74 -11.41
CA LYS A 191 -6.37 -5.49 -10.36
C LYS A 191 -6.32 -4.74 -9.05
N LEU A 192 -6.36 -3.40 -9.09
CA LEU A 192 -6.29 -2.56 -7.90
C LEU A 192 -7.64 -2.53 -7.18
N ARG A 193 -7.79 -3.40 -6.18
CA ARG A 193 -9.06 -3.60 -5.47
C ARG A 193 -9.26 -2.66 -4.30
N LYS A 194 -8.19 -2.24 -3.62
CA LYS A 194 -8.26 -1.46 -2.39
C LYS A 194 -7.43 -0.20 -2.46
N LEU A 195 -8.06 0.93 -2.12
CA LEU A 195 -7.45 2.23 -1.93
C LEU A 195 -7.49 2.60 -0.44
N SER A 196 -6.38 3.07 0.12
CA SER A 196 -6.34 3.53 1.51
C SER A 196 -5.58 4.84 1.67
N PHE A 197 -6.30 5.87 2.08
CA PHE A 197 -5.79 7.20 2.33
C PHE A 197 -5.72 7.43 3.85
N LEU A 198 -4.56 7.14 4.41
CA LEU A 198 -4.36 7.09 5.85
C LEU A 198 -4.23 8.46 6.50
N GLN A 199 -3.99 9.52 5.73
CA GLN A 199 -3.96 10.92 6.15
C GLN A 199 -3.66 11.79 4.93
N SER A 200 -4.29 12.94 4.81
CA SER A 200 -3.95 14.00 3.85
C SER A 200 -3.06 15.09 4.48
N ILE A 201 -2.35 15.83 3.62
CA ILE A 201 -1.74 17.11 3.98
C ILE A 201 -2.74 18.27 3.88
N ASP A 202 -3.62 18.26 2.88
CA ASP A 202 -4.50 19.40 2.63
C ASP A 202 -5.77 19.29 3.48
N GLN A 203 -6.20 20.44 4.01
CA GLN A 203 -7.49 20.55 4.66
C GLN A 203 -8.52 20.68 3.56
N TYR A 204 -9.44 19.72 3.47
CA TYR A 204 -10.44 19.61 2.40
C TYR A 204 -9.85 19.20 1.05
N ASP A 205 -9.19 18.05 1.05
CA ASP A 205 -8.80 17.40 -0.19
C ASP A 205 -10.00 17.22 -1.11
N LEU A 206 -9.87 17.74 -2.32
CA LEU A 206 -10.82 17.55 -3.40
C LEU A 206 -10.49 16.25 -4.12
N PHE A 207 -11.47 15.35 -4.12
CA PHE A 207 -11.43 14.14 -4.91
C PHE A 207 -11.50 14.38 -6.43
N GLU A 208 -11.72 15.63 -6.86
CA GLU A 208 -11.92 16.06 -8.26
C GLU A 208 -10.92 15.41 -9.24
N THR A 209 -9.65 15.29 -8.90
CA THR A 209 -8.66 14.73 -9.85
C THR A 209 -8.61 13.21 -9.86
N ILE A 210 -8.90 12.55 -8.74
CA ILE A 210 -8.72 11.10 -8.62
C ILE A 210 -9.96 10.33 -9.07
N VAL A 211 -11.17 10.91 -8.94
CA VAL A 211 -12.43 10.26 -9.32
C VAL A 211 -12.51 9.89 -10.80
N HIS A 212 -11.76 10.60 -11.64
CA HIS A 212 -11.72 10.36 -13.07
C HIS A 212 -10.86 9.16 -13.49
N LEU A 213 -9.98 8.66 -12.61
CA LEU A 213 -9.11 7.53 -12.90
C LEU A 213 -9.87 6.20 -12.96
N ASP A 214 -9.51 5.32 -13.90
CA ASP A 214 -10.08 3.98 -13.96
C ASP A 214 -9.73 3.17 -12.70
N GLN A 215 -8.57 3.42 -12.11
CA GLN A 215 -8.15 2.83 -10.83
C GLN A 215 -9.09 3.21 -9.67
N TRP A 216 -9.70 4.40 -9.73
CA TRP A 216 -10.72 4.79 -8.76
C TRP A 216 -12.04 4.08 -9.03
N LYS A 217 -12.50 4.10 -10.28
CA LYS A 217 -13.79 3.58 -10.71
C LYS A 217 -13.91 2.05 -10.63
N GLU A 218 -12.80 1.33 -10.78
CA GLU A 218 -12.78 -0.15 -10.74
C GLU A 218 -12.45 -0.72 -9.35
N ALA A 219 -11.87 0.10 -8.46
CA ALA A 219 -11.58 -0.32 -7.10
C ALA A 219 -12.85 -0.68 -6.32
N LYS A 220 -12.72 -1.65 -5.41
CA LYS A 220 -13.84 -2.23 -4.65
C LYS A 220 -13.92 -1.73 -3.22
N VAL A 221 -12.78 -1.32 -2.66
CA VAL A 221 -12.65 -0.92 -1.27
C VAL A 221 -11.97 0.44 -1.15
N LEU A 222 -12.58 1.36 -0.40
CA LEU A 222 -11.98 2.64 -0.02
C LEU A 222 -11.89 2.78 1.50
N GLU A 223 -10.73 3.18 2.02
CA GLU A 223 -10.54 3.56 3.43
C GLU A 223 -9.85 4.93 3.53
N ALA A 224 -10.57 5.94 4.02
CA ALA A 224 -10.13 7.34 4.06
C ALA A 224 -10.63 8.03 5.36
N LEU A 225 -10.11 7.60 6.52
CA LEU A 225 -10.71 7.89 7.84
C LEU A 225 -10.04 9.02 8.64
N PHE A 226 -8.81 9.39 8.29
CA PHE A 226 -7.98 10.23 9.14
C PHE A 226 -7.92 11.71 8.72
N SER A 227 -8.50 12.03 7.56
CA SER A 227 -8.67 13.40 7.06
C SER A 227 -10.12 13.61 6.67
N THR A 228 -10.53 14.88 6.62
CA THR A 228 -11.85 15.27 6.15
C THR A 228 -11.75 15.53 4.65
N TYR A 229 -12.64 14.90 3.87
CA TYR A 229 -12.64 14.96 2.42
C TYR A 229 -13.91 15.63 1.91
N LEU A 230 -13.77 16.42 0.84
CA LEU A 230 -14.91 16.97 0.09
C LEU A 230 -15.14 16.08 -1.13
N ILE A 231 -16.26 15.36 -1.12
CA ILE A 231 -16.63 14.40 -2.16
C ILE A 231 -18.15 14.22 -2.18
N ASP A 232 -18.72 14.21 -3.38
CA ASP A 232 -20.13 13.88 -3.58
C ASP A 232 -20.37 12.41 -3.26
N VAL A 233 -21.46 12.11 -2.54
CA VAL A 233 -21.71 10.74 -2.08
C VAL A 233 -21.89 9.75 -3.25
N GLU A 234 -22.37 10.22 -4.40
CA GLU A 234 -22.55 9.42 -5.61
C GLU A 234 -21.23 8.82 -6.12
N GLU A 235 -20.13 9.56 -5.98
CA GLU A 235 -18.77 9.15 -6.37
C GLU A 235 -18.18 8.06 -5.47
N LEU A 236 -18.91 7.59 -4.45
CA LEU A 236 -18.50 6.55 -3.51
C LEU A 236 -19.26 5.23 -3.70
N PHE A 237 -20.46 5.24 -4.27
CA PHE A 237 -21.32 4.05 -4.26
C PHE A 237 -20.99 3.01 -5.34
N HIS A 238 -20.01 3.28 -6.22
CA HIS A 238 -19.42 2.24 -7.06
C HIS A 238 -18.53 1.27 -6.26
N PHE A 239 -18.03 1.69 -5.08
CA PHE A 239 -17.31 0.80 -4.17
C PHE A 239 -18.27 -0.22 -3.53
N GLU A 240 -17.79 -1.45 -3.35
CA GLU A 240 -18.51 -2.48 -2.59
C GLU A 240 -18.47 -2.18 -1.09
N HIS A 241 -17.32 -1.68 -0.62
CA HIS A 241 -17.07 -1.30 0.75
C HIS A 241 -16.36 0.06 0.80
N PHE A 242 -16.89 1.02 1.55
CA PHE A 242 -16.13 2.23 1.82
C PHE A 242 -16.26 2.72 3.26
N LYS A 243 -15.18 3.35 3.73
CA LYS A 243 -15.08 4.01 5.02
C LYS A 243 -14.42 5.36 4.81
N ILE A 244 -15.12 6.45 5.08
CA ILE A 244 -14.61 7.79 4.78
C ILE A 244 -15.05 8.79 5.84
N LYS A 245 -14.21 9.80 6.09
CA LYS A 245 -14.60 10.98 6.84
C LYS A 245 -14.85 12.14 5.88
N THR A 246 -16.10 12.56 5.76
CA THR A 246 -16.54 13.68 4.91
C THR A 246 -16.66 14.97 5.72
N ASP A 247 -16.69 16.11 5.03
CA ASP A 247 -16.94 17.42 5.63
C ASP A 247 -18.39 17.58 6.10
N SER A 248 -19.33 16.96 5.39
CA SER A 248 -20.75 16.95 5.71
C SER A 248 -21.45 15.68 5.18
N PHE A 249 -22.71 15.46 5.57
CA PHE A 249 -23.56 14.38 5.05
C PHE A 249 -25.03 14.77 5.15
N THR A 250 -25.49 15.63 4.27
CA THR A 250 -26.80 16.28 4.32
C THR A 250 -27.97 15.32 4.15
N THR A 251 -29.19 15.82 4.39
CA THR A 251 -30.42 15.08 4.07
C THR A 251 -30.52 14.74 2.59
N GLU A 252 -29.97 15.56 1.70
CA GLU A 252 -29.90 15.28 0.26
C GLU A 252 -28.97 14.09 -0.02
N ASP A 253 -27.78 14.05 0.60
CA ASP A 253 -26.85 12.91 0.49
C ASP A 253 -27.49 11.61 1.00
N ALA A 254 -28.30 11.69 2.06
CA ALA A 254 -29.07 10.56 2.56
C ALA A 254 -30.16 10.11 1.59
N ILE A 255 -30.84 11.04 0.91
CA ILE A 255 -31.85 10.74 -0.14
C ILE A 255 -31.16 10.05 -1.32
N GLN A 256 -30.06 10.60 -1.82
CA GLN A 256 -29.26 9.99 -2.89
C GLN A 256 -28.78 8.60 -2.48
N THR A 257 -28.25 8.45 -1.26
CA THR A 257 -27.85 7.17 -0.69
C THR A 257 -29.00 6.16 -0.73
N ARG A 258 -30.17 6.52 -0.22
CA ARG A 258 -31.36 5.67 -0.22
C ARG A 258 -31.70 5.22 -1.64
N ASP A 259 -31.71 6.15 -2.60
CA ASP A 259 -32.08 5.87 -3.97
C ASP A 259 -31.05 4.93 -4.64
N ILE A 260 -29.75 5.11 -4.37
CA ILE A 260 -28.68 4.23 -4.86
C ILE A 260 -28.78 2.81 -4.26
N LEU A 261 -29.14 2.67 -2.99
CA LEU A 261 -29.33 1.35 -2.36
C LEU A 261 -30.42 0.52 -3.04
N THR A 262 -31.39 1.15 -3.72
CA THR A 262 -32.44 0.42 -4.46
C THR A 262 -31.96 -0.20 -5.76
N VAL A 263 -30.85 0.29 -6.32
CA VAL A 263 -30.34 -0.12 -7.64
C VAL A 263 -28.98 -0.82 -7.59
N SER A 264 -28.16 -0.57 -6.57
CA SER A 264 -26.79 -1.08 -6.51
C SER A 264 -26.73 -2.56 -6.10
N ALA A 265 -26.37 -3.43 -7.05
CA ALA A 265 -26.20 -4.86 -6.80
C ALA A 265 -24.93 -5.19 -6.00
N HIS A 266 -23.87 -4.40 -6.18
CA HIS A 266 -22.53 -4.68 -5.64
C HIS A 266 -22.27 -4.07 -4.27
N PHE A 267 -23.04 -3.06 -3.88
CA PHE A 267 -22.89 -2.41 -2.58
C PHE A 267 -23.10 -3.40 -1.43
N GLN A 268 -22.20 -3.35 -0.43
CA GLN A 268 -22.25 -4.20 0.76
C GLN A 268 -22.11 -3.41 2.06
N TYR A 269 -21.28 -2.36 2.07
CA TYR A 269 -20.97 -1.65 3.30
C TYR A 269 -20.52 -0.20 3.06
N ALA A 270 -21.04 0.72 3.87
CA ALA A 270 -20.56 2.10 3.96
C ALA A 270 -20.41 2.51 5.42
N LYS A 271 -19.38 3.30 5.73
CA LYS A 271 -19.32 4.06 6.98
C LYS A 271 -18.77 5.46 6.73
N LEU A 272 -19.60 6.45 6.95
CA LEU A 272 -19.29 7.86 6.82
C LEU A 272 -19.15 8.47 8.21
N PHE A 273 -18.13 9.29 8.40
CA PHE A 273 -17.92 10.12 9.58
C PHE A 273 -17.98 11.59 9.18
N PHE A 274 -18.57 12.44 10.01
CA PHE A 274 -18.70 13.87 9.74
C PHE A 274 -18.69 14.68 11.06
N PRO A 275 -18.38 15.99 11.03
CA PRO A 275 -18.20 16.81 12.23
C PRO A 275 -19.42 16.82 13.17
N GLU A 276 -20.62 17.13 12.66
CA GLU A 276 -21.89 17.03 13.39
C GLU A 276 -23.06 17.14 12.40
N ASN A 277 -24.19 16.47 12.66
CA ASN A 277 -25.36 16.54 11.80
C ASN A 277 -26.69 16.32 12.56
N ARG A 278 -27.81 16.71 11.93
CA ARG A 278 -29.18 16.44 12.39
C ARG A 278 -29.57 15.00 12.11
N SER A 279 -29.01 14.08 12.87
CA SER A 279 -29.19 12.64 12.68
C SER A 279 -30.64 12.15 12.63
N THR A 280 -31.60 12.82 13.28
CA THR A 280 -33.04 12.50 13.16
C THR A 280 -33.62 12.77 11.78
N GLU A 281 -33.15 13.80 11.08
CA GLU A 281 -33.60 14.08 9.71
C GLU A 281 -33.07 13.00 8.75
N LEU A 282 -31.81 12.57 8.94
CA LEU A 282 -31.22 11.46 8.19
C LEU A 282 -31.99 10.16 8.43
N ALA A 283 -32.31 9.83 9.68
CA ALA A 283 -33.10 8.65 10.03
C ALA A 283 -34.47 8.65 9.33
N ARG A 284 -35.13 9.82 9.24
CA ARG A 284 -36.43 9.98 8.58
C ARG A 284 -36.42 9.75 7.07
N VAL A 285 -35.26 9.82 6.43
CA VAL A 285 -35.13 9.44 5.01
C VAL A 285 -35.38 7.95 4.80
N PHE A 286 -34.97 7.12 5.76
CA PHE A 286 -35.07 5.65 5.70
C PHE A 286 -36.27 5.10 6.48
N ASP A 287 -36.71 5.80 7.53
CA ASP A 287 -37.95 5.53 8.27
C ASP A 287 -38.68 6.85 8.55
N PRO A 288 -39.63 7.27 7.69
CA PRO A 288 -40.37 8.53 7.85
C PRO A 288 -41.10 8.70 9.19
N LYS A 289 -41.37 7.60 9.92
CA LYS A 289 -42.02 7.61 11.24
C LYS A 289 -41.02 7.64 12.40
N TYR A 290 -39.74 7.80 12.11
CA TYR A 290 -38.71 7.80 13.14
C TYR A 290 -38.88 8.99 14.11
N GLU A 291 -39.18 8.66 15.36
CA GLU A 291 -39.28 9.57 16.52
C GLU A 291 -38.31 9.19 17.64
N GLY A 292 -37.33 8.35 17.33
CA GLY A 292 -36.36 7.83 18.28
C GLY A 292 -35.24 8.81 18.66
N PRO A 293 -34.25 8.33 19.43
CA PRO A 293 -33.08 9.12 19.84
C PRO A 293 -32.23 9.61 18.66
N LEU A 294 -31.32 10.55 18.93
CA LEU A 294 -30.34 11.05 17.94
C LEU A 294 -29.37 9.98 17.44
N SER A 295 -29.22 8.86 18.13
CA SER A 295 -28.39 7.73 17.71
C SER A 295 -29.20 6.46 17.78
N GLY A 296 -29.17 5.64 16.73
CA GLY A 296 -30.01 4.47 16.64
C GLY A 296 -29.61 3.55 15.49
N SER A 297 -30.46 2.55 15.28
CA SER A 297 -30.33 1.56 14.22
C SER A 297 -31.68 1.35 13.57
N ILE A 298 -31.73 1.34 12.23
CA ILE A 298 -32.93 1.07 11.43
C ILE A 298 -32.68 -0.17 10.58
N ASN A 299 -33.63 -1.10 10.61
CA ASN A 299 -33.70 -2.15 9.60
C ASN A 299 -34.35 -1.56 8.35
N TYR A 300 -33.60 -1.48 7.25
CA TYR A 300 -34.05 -0.90 6.00
C TYR A 300 -34.10 -1.98 4.92
N GLN A 301 -35.26 -2.15 4.29
CA GLN A 301 -35.45 -3.07 3.18
C GLN A 301 -35.54 -2.28 1.88
N ALA A 302 -34.66 -2.57 0.93
CA ALA A 302 -34.68 -2.01 -0.42
C ALA A 302 -34.64 -3.14 -1.44
N CYS A 303 -35.70 -3.24 -2.24
CA CYS A 303 -35.88 -4.31 -3.24
C CYS A 303 -35.66 -5.70 -2.60
N ASP A 304 -34.64 -6.43 -3.08
CA ASP A 304 -34.30 -7.79 -2.64
C ASP A 304 -33.21 -7.83 -1.55
N ALA A 305 -32.82 -6.68 -1.01
CA ALA A 305 -31.77 -6.57 -0.01
C ALA A 305 -32.27 -5.97 1.31
N ASN A 306 -31.74 -6.51 2.41
CA ASN A 306 -31.95 -5.97 3.74
C ASN A 306 -30.67 -5.31 4.21
N PHE A 307 -30.81 -4.17 4.88
CA PHE A 307 -29.72 -3.36 5.40
C PHE A 307 -29.97 -3.03 6.87
N ILE A 308 -28.88 -2.91 7.62
CA ILE A 308 -28.87 -2.27 8.93
C ILE A 308 -28.24 -0.89 8.72
N ILE A 309 -28.95 0.15 9.14
CA ILE A 309 -28.50 1.52 9.09
C ILE A 309 -28.27 2.01 10.51
N ASP A 310 -27.01 2.12 10.91
CA ASP A 310 -26.60 2.68 12.19
C ASP A 310 -26.25 4.16 12.01
N PHE A 311 -26.74 5.02 12.89
CA PHE A 311 -26.51 6.45 12.79
C PHE A 311 -26.32 7.10 14.16
N SER A 312 -25.63 8.23 14.14
CA SER A 312 -25.45 9.14 15.28
C SER A 312 -25.19 10.55 14.76
N PRO A 313 -25.06 11.57 15.63
CA PRO A 313 -24.67 12.91 15.21
C PRO A 313 -23.33 13.00 14.46
N HIS A 314 -22.46 11.98 14.53
CA HIS A 314 -21.11 12.03 13.96
C HIS A 314 -20.79 10.90 12.97
N HIS A 315 -21.72 10.00 12.71
CA HIS A 315 -21.50 8.93 11.73
C HIS A 315 -22.81 8.39 11.16
N PHE A 316 -22.69 7.79 9.98
CA PHE A 316 -23.74 7.06 9.28
C PHE A 316 -23.13 5.77 8.69
N GLU A 317 -23.67 4.62 9.04
CA GLU A 317 -23.16 3.30 8.66
C GLU A 317 -24.29 2.47 8.06
N ILE A 318 -24.02 1.86 6.90
CA ILE A 318 -24.97 0.99 6.19
C ILE A 318 -24.28 -0.35 6.00
N LYS A 319 -24.97 -1.42 6.39
CA LYS A 319 -24.47 -2.78 6.24
C LYS A 319 -25.52 -3.68 5.62
N LYS A 320 -25.19 -4.28 4.46
CA LYS A 320 -26.03 -5.30 3.82
C LYS A 320 -26.05 -6.58 4.65
N ILE A 321 -27.24 -7.14 4.85
CA ILE A 321 -27.47 -8.41 5.53
C ILE A 321 -27.48 -9.51 4.46
N PHE A 322 -26.62 -10.50 4.61
CA PHE A 322 -26.64 -11.70 3.78
C PHE A 322 -27.49 -12.76 4.47
N HIS A 323 -28.55 -13.22 3.80
CA HIS A 323 -29.23 -14.45 4.20
C HIS A 323 -28.31 -15.63 3.85
N THR A 324 -27.77 -16.30 4.85
CA THR A 324 -26.99 -17.55 4.69
C THR A 324 -27.87 -18.72 4.32
#